data_AF-A0A1E3SA28-F1
#
_entry.id   AF-A0A1E3SA28-F1
#
_cell.length_a   1.000
_cell.length_b   1.000
_cell.length_c   1.000
_cell.angle_alpha   90.00
_cell.angle_beta   90.00
_cell.angle_gamma   90.00
#
_symmetry.space_group_name_H-M   'P 1'
#
loop_
_entity.id
_entity.type
_entity.pdbx_description
1 polymer ?
#
loop_
_entity_poly.entity_id
_entity_poly.type
_entity_poly.pdbx_seq_one_letter_code
_entity_poly.pdbx_strand_id
1 'polypeptide(L)'
;MAVIAGLVACLPAGGCGDKPRPSAAARSDTCRVSDGPSADTVRRAIASVPVEVPGSSWVEIARGHAKNCRLYWVQIIPTIASESTPQQLLFFDRDTALGPATPKPKPYITVLPPADDTVQVRYQWRVGSDEECCPSGSGTVKFQIGPDGKLTALGPIPHQ
;
A
#
# COMPACT_ATOMS: atom_id res chain seq x y z
N MET A 1 -10.33 77.46 -21.59
CA MET A 1 -11.79 77.37 -21.36
C MET A 1 -12.05 76.14 -20.52
N ALA A 2 -12.81 76.23 -19.41
CA ALA A 2 -13.26 75.11 -18.53
C ALA A 2 -12.11 74.30 -17.85
N VAL A 3 -12.00 74.05 -16.52
CA VAL A 3 -12.91 74.01 -15.34
C VAL A 3 -14.18 73.18 -15.58
N ILE A 4 -14.64 72.20 -14.81
CA ILE A 4 -14.42 71.69 -13.43
C ILE A 4 -14.44 70.12 -13.52
N ALA A 5 -14.30 69.24 -12.51
CA ALA A 5 -14.17 69.29 -11.05
C ALA A 5 -13.36 68.05 -10.55
N GLY A 6 -13.24 67.86 -9.23
CA GLY A 6 -12.78 66.60 -8.62
C GLY A 6 -13.90 65.84 -7.90
N LEU A 7 -13.69 64.54 -7.65
CA LEU A 7 -14.47 63.76 -6.70
C LEU A 7 -13.62 62.60 -6.15
N VAL A 8 -13.39 62.62 -4.83
CA VAL A 8 -12.71 61.55 -4.10
C VAL A 8 -13.74 60.48 -3.72
N ALA A 9 -13.42 59.21 -3.96
CA ALA A 9 -14.15 58.08 -3.40
C ALA A 9 -13.18 56.92 -3.10
N CYS A 10 -12.78 56.77 -1.84
CA CYS A 10 -12.10 55.56 -1.37
C CYS A 10 -13.13 54.46 -1.09
N LEU A 11 -12.88 53.25 -1.58
CA LEU A 11 -13.65 52.04 -1.24
C LEU A 11 -12.72 51.04 -0.53
N PRO A 12 -13.02 50.62 0.71
CA PRO A 12 -12.22 49.65 1.44
C PRO A 12 -12.67 48.20 1.22
N ALA A 13 -11.67 47.30 1.27
CA ALA A 13 -11.73 45.91 1.75
C ALA A 13 -12.83 44.95 1.23
N GLY A 14 -12.39 43.96 0.43
CA GLY A 14 -13.20 42.79 0.04
C GLY A 14 -12.32 41.61 -0.38
N GLY A 15 -11.33 41.26 0.44
CA GLY A 15 -10.37 40.19 0.13
C GLY A 15 -10.94 38.79 0.35
N CYS A 16 -11.46 38.15 -0.69
CA CYS A 16 -11.70 36.69 -0.71
C CYS A 16 -10.37 35.94 -0.83
N GLY A 17 -9.60 35.93 0.26
CA GLY A 17 -8.46 35.04 0.42
C GLY A 17 -8.94 33.67 0.90
N ASP A 18 -9.26 32.77 -0.02
CA ASP A 18 -9.47 31.35 0.26
C ASP A 18 -8.19 30.77 0.88
N LYS A 19 -8.15 30.71 2.22
CA LYS A 19 -7.06 30.06 2.94
C LYS A 19 -7.01 28.60 2.52
N PRO A 20 -5.90 28.08 1.98
CA PRO A 20 -5.72 26.65 1.82
C PRO A 20 -5.90 26.00 3.18
N ARG A 21 -6.95 25.18 3.32
CA ARG A 21 -7.14 24.38 4.54
C ARG A 21 -5.89 23.53 4.70
N PRO A 22 -5.17 23.59 5.84
CA PRO A 22 -3.99 22.77 6.01
C PRO A 22 -4.37 21.31 5.78
N SER A 23 -3.77 20.69 4.76
CA SER A 23 -3.88 19.24 4.58
C SER A 23 -3.47 18.61 5.90
N ALA A 24 -4.32 17.76 6.47
CA ALA A 24 -4.08 17.19 7.78
C ALA A 24 -2.72 16.49 7.74
N ALA A 25 -1.74 17.04 8.48
CA ALA A 25 -0.37 16.58 8.43
C ALA A 25 -0.35 15.07 8.66
N ALA A 26 0.31 14.34 7.76
CA ALA A 26 0.48 12.90 7.92
C ALA A 26 1.09 12.67 9.31
N ARG A 27 0.37 11.96 10.19
CA ARG A 27 0.89 11.67 11.53
C ARG A 27 2.21 10.93 11.35
N SER A 28 3.24 11.39 12.07
CA SER A 28 4.52 10.70 12.13
C SER A 28 4.32 9.24 12.48
N ASP A 29 5.05 8.36 11.82
CA ASP A 29 5.07 6.95 12.18
C ASP A 29 5.52 6.79 13.64
N THR A 30 4.76 6.01 14.41
CA THR A 30 5.02 5.72 15.83
C THR A 30 5.59 4.33 16.04
N CYS A 31 5.64 3.50 15.01
CA CYS A 31 6.09 2.12 15.10
C CYS A 31 7.62 2.03 15.11
N ARG A 32 8.18 1.26 16.02
CA ARG A 32 9.62 0.99 16.04
C ARG A 32 9.92 -0.19 15.12
N VAL A 33 11.14 -0.22 14.58
CA VAL A 33 11.63 -1.38 13.80
C VAL A 33 11.57 -2.68 14.64
N SER A 34 11.75 -2.58 15.96
CA SER A 34 11.64 -3.70 16.91
C SER A 34 10.23 -4.23 17.12
N ASP A 35 9.19 -3.50 16.71
CA ASP A 35 7.79 -3.87 16.94
C ASP A 35 7.28 -4.77 15.80
N GLY A 36 7.97 -4.77 14.65
CA GLY A 36 7.69 -5.63 13.50
C GLY A 36 8.46 -6.95 13.50
N PRO A 37 8.32 -7.76 12.42
CA PRO A 37 8.92 -9.08 12.37
C PRO A 37 10.43 -9.02 12.21
N SER A 38 11.11 -9.84 13.03
CA SER A 38 12.55 -10.04 13.04
C SER A 38 13.05 -10.64 11.72
N ALA A 39 14.33 -10.42 11.40
CA ALA A 39 14.94 -11.00 10.20
C ALA A 39 14.83 -12.54 10.16
N ASP A 40 14.84 -13.22 11.30
CA ASP A 40 14.67 -14.68 11.37
C ASP A 40 13.23 -15.11 11.13
N THR A 41 12.24 -14.39 11.65
CA THR A 41 10.82 -14.63 11.37
C THR A 41 10.50 -14.40 9.90
N VAL A 42 11.00 -13.31 9.30
CA VAL A 42 10.83 -13.04 7.88
C VAL A 42 11.51 -14.14 7.04
N ARG A 43 12.76 -14.51 7.33
CA ARG A 43 13.45 -15.61 6.62
C ARG A 43 12.70 -16.93 6.69
N ARG A 44 12.17 -17.32 7.86
CA ARG A 44 11.34 -18.54 8.01
C ARG A 44 10.03 -18.45 7.22
N ALA A 45 9.35 -17.30 7.23
CA ALA A 45 8.12 -17.10 6.48
C ALA A 45 8.36 -17.20 4.97
N ILE A 46 9.42 -16.56 4.46
CA ILE A 46 9.83 -16.64 3.06
C ILE A 46 10.16 -18.08 2.64
N ALA A 47 10.91 -18.82 3.47
CA ALA A 47 11.25 -20.22 3.20
C ALA A 47 10.03 -21.17 3.17
N SER A 48 8.87 -20.74 3.69
CA SER A 48 7.61 -21.51 3.64
C SER A 48 6.80 -21.31 2.36
N VAL A 49 7.18 -20.33 1.52
CA VAL A 49 6.49 -20.03 0.25
C VAL A 49 7.05 -20.92 -0.86
N PRO A 50 6.21 -21.73 -1.54
CA PRO A 50 6.65 -22.50 -2.70
C PRO A 50 7.25 -21.59 -3.78
N VAL A 51 8.38 -21.99 -4.36
CA VAL A 51 9.00 -21.28 -5.49
C VAL A 51 8.32 -21.71 -6.78
N GLU A 52 7.66 -20.77 -7.47
CA GLU A 52 6.96 -21.05 -8.73
C GLU A 52 7.83 -20.84 -9.99
N VAL A 53 8.91 -20.04 -9.90
CA VAL A 53 9.84 -19.79 -11.01
C VAL A 53 11.07 -20.70 -10.88
N PRO A 54 11.28 -21.68 -11.77
CA PRO A 54 12.40 -22.62 -11.68
C PRO A 54 13.77 -21.92 -11.64
N GLY A 55 14.67 -22.41 -10.79
CA GLY A 55 16.02 -21.85 -10.63
C GLY A 55 16.09 -20.52 -9.87
N SER A 56 14.96 -19.97 -9.42
CA SER A 56 14.91 -18.75 -8.60
C SER A 56 14.87 -19.03 -7.10
N SER A 57 15.00 -17.96 -6.31
CA SER A 57 14.71 -17.93 -4.88
C SER A 57 13.92 -16.66 -4.55
N TRP A 58 13.15 -16.66 -3.46
CA TRP A 58 12.42 -15.46 -3.02
C TRP A 58 13.36 -14.44 -2.35
N VAL A 59 13.18 -13.17 -2.70
CA VAL A 59 13.85 -12.01 -2.06
C VAL A 59 12.82 -10.97 -1.60
N GLU A 60 13.06 -10.35 -0.45
CA GLU A 60 12.31 -9.20 0.05
C GLU A 60 12.65 -7.95 -0.76
N ILE A 61 11.63 -7.24 -1.23
CA ILE A 61 11.77 -5.97 -1.96
C ILE A 61 11.13 -4.77 -1.25
N ALA A 62 10.16 -5.01 -0.38
CA ALA A 62 9.48 -3.97 0.38
C ALA A 62 8.86 -4.55 1.65
N ARG A 63 8.68 -3.70 2.67
CA ARG A 63 7.97 -4.02 3.91
C ARG A 63 7.27 -2.80 4.47
N GLY A 64 6.30 -3.02 5.36
CA GLY A 64 5.60 -1.95 6.06
C GLY A 64 4.56 -2.49 7.05
N HIS A 65 3.62 -1.64 7.46
CA HIS A 65 2.58 -1.98 8.42
C HIS A 65 1.37 -1.04 8.35
N ALA A 66 0.30 -1.40 9.05
CA ALA A 66 -0.76 -0.48 9.47
C ALA A 66 -0.26 0.46 10.60
N LYS A 67 -0.94 1.59 10.81
CA LYS A 67 -0.50 2.60 11.81
C LYS A 67 -0.60 2.13 13.26
N ASN A 68 -1.37 1.08 13.54
CA ASN A 68 -1.52 0.51 14.88
C ASN A 68 -0.32 -0.35 15.34
N CYS A 69 0.75 -0.46 14.55
CA CYS A 69 1.95 -1.24 14.87
C CYS A 69 1.66 -2.72 15.21
N ARG A 70 0.57 -3.28 14.66
CA ARG A 70 0.19 -4.68 14.86
C ARG A 70 0.30 -5.49 13.57
N LEU A 71 -0.34 -5.03 12.50
CA LEU A 71 -0.33 -5.73 11.21
C LEU A 71 0.84 -5.26 10.35
N TYR A 72 1.85 -6.12 10.19
CA TYR A 72 3.01 -5.90 9.33
C TYR A 72 2.89 -6.72 8.04
N TRP A 73 3.59 -6.28 7.01
CA TRP A 73 3.70 -6.99 5.73
C TRP A 73 5.12 -6.96 5.16
N VAL A 74 5.46 -7.98 4.38
CA VAL A 74 6.70 -8.10 3.58
C VAL A 74 6.32 -8.57 2.18
N GLN A 75 6.76 -7.84 1.16
CA GLN A 75 6.56 -8.18 -0.25
C GLN A 75 7.80 -8.85 -0.81
N ILE A 76 7.60 -9.98 -1.48
CA ILE A 76 8.66 -10.79 -2.08
C ILE A 76 8.44 -11.05 -3.57
N ILE A 77 9.55 -11.13 -4.30
CA ILE A 77 9.61 -11.54 -5.72
C ILE A 77 10.69 -12.63 -5.87
N PRO A 78 10.62 -13.48 -6.92
CA PRO A 78 11.73 -14.38 -7.24
C PRO A 78 12.93 -13.59 -7.79
N THR A 79 14.14 -14.12 -7.62
CA THR A 79 15.40 -13.56 -8.16
C THR A 79 15.48 -13.51 -9.69
N ILE A 80 14.65 -14.31 -10.37
CA ILE A 80 14.49 -14.29 -11.83
C ILE A 80 13.13 -13.67 -12.09
N ALA A 81 13.11 -12.42 -12.57
CA ALA A 81 11.89 -11.61 -12.67
C ALA A 81 11.77 -10.81 -13.98
N SER A 82 10.52 -10.48 -14.29
CA SER A 82 9.97 -9.66 -15.37
C SER A 82 8.75 -8.88 -14.82
N GLU A 83 8.14 -8.01 -15.62
CA GLU A 83 7.00 -7.17 -15.18
C GLU A 83 5.80 -7.99 -14.66
N SER A 84 5.47 -9.11 -15.32
CA SER A 84 4.39 -10.03 -14.94
C SER A 84 4.82 -11.18 -14.03
N THR A 85 6.01 -11.10 -13.43
CA THR A 85 6.49 -12.16 -12.55
C THR A 85 5.64 -12.27 -11.29
N PRO A 86 5.25 -13.49 -10.85
CA PRO A 86 4.44 -13.68 -9.65
C PRO A 86 5.16 -13.19 -8.40
N GLN A 87 4.44 -12.42 -7.60
CA GLN A 87 4.90 -11.82 -6.34
C GLN A 87 4.05 -12.37 -5.20
N GLN A 88 4.54 -12.29 -3.97
CA GLN A 88 3.77 -12.69 -2.80
C GLN A 88 3.88 -11.62 -1.71
N LEU A 89 2.80 -11.45 -0.94
CA LEU A 89 2.74 -10.53 0.19
C LEU A 89 2.50 -11.34 1.46
N LEU A 90 3.49 -11.36 2.37
CA LEU A 90 3.44 -12.08 3.63
C LEU A 90 3.00 -11.15 4.74
N PHE A 91 2.06 -11.59 5.58
CA PHE A 91 1.55 -10.82 6.71
C PHE A 91 2.02 -11.35 8.07
N PHE A 92 2.11 -10.46 9.05
CA PHE A 92 2.57 -10.75 10.41
C PHE A 92 1.75 -9.96 11.45
N ASP A 93 1.44 -10.57 12.60
CA ASP A 93 1.06 -9.88 13.83
C ASP A 93 2.34 -9.65 14.64
N ARG A 94 2.93 -8.45 14.52
CA ARG A 94 4.28 -8.12 15.02
C ARG A 94 5.31 -9.16 14.51
N ASP A 95 5.89 -9.98 15.39
CA ASP A 95 6.86 -11.03 15.06
C ASP A 95 6.24 -12.43 14.85
N THR A 96 4.92 -12.53 14.68
CA THR A 96 4.23 -13.79 14.38
C THR A 96 3.77 -13.81 12.93
N ALA A 97 4.29 -14.74 12.12
CA ALA A 97 3.84 -14.91 10.74
C ALA A 97 2.37 -15.39 10.66
N LEU A 98 1.54 -14.70 9.88
CA LEU A 98 0.14 -15.03 9.62
C LEU A 98 -0.04 -15.77 8.28
N GLY A 99 0.96 -15.69 7.39
CA GLY A 99 0.98 -16.35 6.08
C GLY A 99 0.81 -15.39 4.90
N PRO A 100 0.68 -15.92 3.68
CA PRO A 100 0.54 -15.14 2.46
C PRO A 100 -0.87 -14.53 2.31
N ALA A 101 -0.93 -13.40 1.61
CA ALA A 101 -2.15 -12.72 1.21
C ALA A 101 -3.04 -13.57 0.29
N THR A 102 -2.42 -14.40 -0.56
CA THR A 102 -3.09 -15.30 -1.50
C THR A 102 -2.48 -16.71 -1.48
N PRO A 103 -3.28 -17.78 -1.66
CA PRO A 103 -2.76 -19.16 -1.70
C PRO A 103 -1.72 -19.41 -2.80
N LYS A 104 -1.79 -18.65 -3.89
CA LYS A 104 -0.77 -18.59 -4.95
C LYS A 104 -0.24 -17.16 -5.09
N PRO A 105 1.05 -16.97 -5.40
CA PRO A 105 1.60 -15.71 -5.88
C PRO A 105 0.77 -15.06 -7.00
N LYS A 106 0.80 -13.73 -7.09
CA LYS A 106 0.16 -12.94 -8.16
C LYS A 106 1.09 -11.82 -8.63
N PRO A 107 1.09 -11.47 -9.92
CA PRO A 107 1.87 -10.33 -10.41
C PRO A 107 1.25 -8.99 -9.99
N TYR A 108 1.98 -7.90 -10.23
CA TYR A 108 1.50 -6.52 -10.10
C TYR A 108 0.84 -6.18 -8.75
N ILE A 109 1.45 -6.62 -7.64
CA ILE A 109 0.98 -6.29 -6.29
C ILE A 109 1.48 -4.90 -5.91
N THR A 110 0.57 -3.98 -5.55
CA THR A 110 0.90 -2.69 -4.96
C THR A 110 0.26 -2.57 -3.59
N VAL A 111 1.05 -2.41 -2.53
CA VAL A 111 0.52 -2.01 -1.22
C VAL A 111 0.26 -0.51 -1.21
N LEU A 112 -0.95 -0.10 -0.82
CA LEU A 112 -1.37 1.30 -0.76
C LEU A 112 -0.95 1.94 0.58
N PRO A 113 -0.97 3.28 0.71
CA PRO A 113 -0.54 3.97 1.94
C PRO A 113 -1.23 3.43 3.21
N PRO A 114 -0.52 3.36 4.36
CA PRO A 114 -1.05 2.75 5.58
C PRO A 114 -2.42 3.29 6.02
N ALA A 115 -3.34 2.38 6.30
CA ALA A 115 -4.55 2.67 7.06
C ALA A 115 -4.32 2.40 8.56
N ASP A 116 -5.34 2.65 9.39
CA ASP A 116 -5.17 2.68 10.84
C ASP A 116 -4.89 1.27 11.41
N ASP A 117 -5.69 0.29 11.04
CA ASP A 117 -5.58 -1.13 11.46
C ASP A 117 -5.51 -2.14 10.31
N THR A 118 -5.64 -1.65 9.07
CA THR A 118 -5.74 -2.43 7.84
C THR A 118 -4.59 -2.13 6.88
N VAL A 119 -4.27 -3.12 6.05
CA VAL A 119 -3.36 -2.96 4.90
C VAL A 119 -4.17 -3.13 3.63
N GLN A 120 -4.27 -2.07 2.82
CA GLN A 120 -4.97 -2.14 1.54
C GLN A 120 -4.00 -2.50 0.42
N VAL A 121 -4.36 -3.52 -0.36
CA VAL A 121 -3.55 -4.05 -1.45
C VAL A 121 -4.32 -3.87 -2.75
N ARG A 122 -3.68 -3.28 -3.75
CA ARG A 122 -4.14 -3.28 -5.14
C ARG A 122 -3.49 -4.47 -5.85
N TYR A 123 -4.33 -5.27 -6.50
CA TYR A 123 -3.92 -6.29 -7.45
C TYR A 123 -4.26 -5.80 -8.85
N GLN A 124 -3.39 -6.08 -9.82
CA GLN A 124 -3.63 -5.81 -11.23
C GLN A 124 -3.41 -7.08 -12.07
N TRP A 125 -4.03 -7.15 -13.23
CA TRP A 125 -3.93 -8.29 -14.15
C TRP A 125 -4.15 -7.82 -15.59
N ARG A 126 -3.55 -8.54 -16.53
CA ARG A 126 -3.71 -8.32 -17.96
C ARG A 126 -5.10 -8.78 -18.41
N VAL A 127 -5.77 -7.98 -19.23
CA VAL A 127 -7.06 -8.27 -19.86
C VAL A 127 -6.87 -8.32 -21.37
N GLY A 128 -7.41 -9.35 -22.02
CA GLY A 128 -7.32 -9.50 -23.49
C GLY A 128 -5.86 -9.48 -23.98
N SER A 129 -5.51 -8.45 -24.75
CA SER A 129 -4.19 -8.26 -25.37
C SER A 129 -3.29 -7.24 -24.67
N ASP A 130 -3.56 -6.88 -23.40
CA ASP A 130 -2.70 -5.99 -22.61
C ASP A 130 -1.22 -6.41 -22.69
N GLU A 131 -0.30 -5.45 -22.78
CA GLU A 131 1.15 -5.68 -22.70
C GLU A 131 1.60 -6.00 -21.28
N GLU A 132 2.81 -6.56 -21.14
CA GLU A 132 3.34 -6.97 -19.83
C GLU A 132 3.59 -5.79 -18.87
N CYS A 133 3.96 -4.61 -19.40
CA CYS A 133 4.13 -3.39 -18.61
C CYS A 133 2.82 -2.84 -18.03
N CYS A 134 1.69 -3.19 -18.64
CA CYS A 134 0.56 -2.29 -18.75
C CYS A 134 -0.80 -3.00 -18.53
N PRO A 135 -1.01 -3.70 -17.40
CA PRO A 135 -2.27 -4.37 -17.08
C PRO A 135 -3.40 -3.35 -16.82
N SER A 136 -4.49 -3.46 -17.58
CA SER A 136 -5.69 -2.63 -17.45
C SER A 136 -6.66 -3.12 -16.36
N GLY A 137 -6.65 -4.43 -16.06
CA GLY A 137 -7.45 -5.03 -14.99
C GLY A 137 -6.91 -4.65 -13.62
N SER A 138 -7.78 -4.22 -12.70
CA SER A 138 -7.38 -3.91 -11.33
C SER A 138 -8.52 -4.07 -10.31
N GLY A 139 -8.14 -4.31 -9.06
CA GLY A 139 -9.03 -4.32 -7.92
C GLY A 139 -8.27 -4.11 -6.62
N THR A 140 -8.98 -3.79 -5.53
CA THR A 140 -8.36 -3.66 -4.21
C THR A 140 -9.10 -4.48 -3.16
N VAL A 141 -8.36 -4.98 -2.18
CA VAL A 141 -8.89 -5.64 -0.98
C VAL A 141 -8.09 -5.14 0.23
N LYS A 142 -8.74 -5.07 1.39
CA LYS A 142 -8.08 -4.75 2.66
C LYS A 142 -7.84 -6.03 3.45
N PHE A 143 -6.68 -6.13 4.07
CA PHE A 143 -6.37 -7.18 5.03
C PHE A 143 -6.36 -6.60 6.44
N GLN A 144 -6.89 -7.36 7.39
CA GLN A 144 -6.84 -7.06 8.82
C GLN A 144 -6.45 -8.32 9.61
N ILE A 145 -6.20 -8.16 10.90
CA ILE A 145 -6.15 -9.29 11.84
C ILE A 145 -7.54 -9.44 12.47
N GLY A 146 -8.17 -10.59 12.26
CA GLY A 146 -9.49 -10.91 12.79
C GLY A 146 -9.52 -11.02 14.32
N PRO A 147 -10.73 -11.11 14.92
CA PRO A 147 -10.89 -11.32 16.35
C PRO A 147 -10.33 -12.67 16.83
N ASP A 148 -10.14 -13.63 15.92
CA ASP A 148 -9.49 -14.92 16.16
C ASP A 148 -7.95 -14.87 16.02
N GLY A 149 -7.38 -13.69 15.79
CA GLY A 149 -5.94 -13.48 15.63
C GLY A 149 -5.38 -13.84 14.25
N LYS A 150 -6.22 -14.23 13.27
CA LYS A 150 -5.76 -14.64 11.93
C LYS A 150 -5.84 -13.52 10.90
N LEU A 151 -5.10 -13.66 9.81
CA LEU A 151 -5.25 -12.80 8.65
C LEU A 151 -6.65 -12.97 8.03
N THR A 152 -7.36 -11.86 7.85
CA THR A 152 -8.70 -11.82 7.22
C THR A 152 -8.72 -10.82 6.08
N ALA A 153 -9.17 -11.25 4.90
CA ALA A 153 -9.48 -10.38 3.78
C ALA A 153 -10.89 -9.77 3.95
N LEU A 154 -10.98 -8.45 3.88
CA LEU A 154 -12.23 -7.69 3.94
C LEU A 154 -12.86 -7.57 2.55
N GLY A 155 -13.37 -8.70 2.07
CA GLY A 155 -13.96 -8.85 0.74
C GLY A 155 -13.24 -9.90 -0.11
N PRO A 156 -13.76 -10.20 -1.32
CA PRO A 156 -13.13 -11.15 -2.22
C PRO A 156 -11.77 -10.62 -2.69
N ILE A 157 -10.80 -11.51 -2.86
CA ILE A 157 -9.53 -11.17 -3.49
C ILE A 157 -9.79 -10.98 -4.99
N PRO A 158 -9.39 -9.84 -5.60
CA PRO A 158 -9.59 -9.61 -7.03
C PRO A 158 -8.89 -10.66 -7.90
N HIS A 159 -9.60 -11.15 -8.92
CA HIS A 159 -9.07 -12.08 -9.93
C HIS A 159 -8.31 -13.27 -9.31
N GLN A 160 -8.95 -13.96 -8.36
CA GLN A 160 -8.33 -15.03 -7.57
C GLN A 160 -8.02 -16.27 -8.41
#